data_AF-A0A7S3TCR0-F1
#
_entry.id   AF-A0A7S3TCR0-F1
#
_cell.length_a   1.000
_cell.length_b   1.000
_cell.length_c   1.000
_cell.angle_alpha   90.00
_cell.angle_beta   90.00
_cell.angle_gamma   90.00
#
_symmetry.space_group_name_H-M   'P 1'
#
loop_
_entity.id
_entity.type
_entity.pdbx_description
1 polymer ?
#
loop_
_entity_poly.entity_id
_entity_poly.type
_entity_poly.pdbx_seq_one_letter_code
_entity_poly.pdbx_strand_id
1 'polypeptide(L)'
;QSHHRLLSSSLIAQPDATGVMKRGNHAIRLLLLLSSSSPSSSLTLGRVRALRALGERSIQFARDGHYDRAEALQRRVLNGMQKHGHPDIATALNNLADTCYLQGALEEAERLQRELWSFQRERLGDGHPQTLKVMGILLPVTLTAQGRFAEAMGLCSEAGSQMDEHLGEMHPHTIVAAALREVLAAHVQGTFEALYSAPPPI
;
A
#
# COMPACT_ATOMS: atom_id res chain seq x y z
N GLN A 1 15.10 -30.31 42.81
CA GLN A 1 14.07 -29.81 43.74
C GLN A 1 14.18 -28.29 43.80
N SER A 2 13.18 -27.58 43.27
CA SER A 2 12.46 -26.46 43.92
C SER A 2 13.24 -25.42 44.75
N HIS A 3 13.02 -24.09 44.72
CA HIS A 3 11.91 -23.26 44.25
C HIS A 3 12.30 -21.76 44.46
N HIS A 4 11.93 -20.88 43.50
CA HIS A 4 11.24 -19.57 43.65
C HIS A 4 11.85 -18.26 44.25
N ARG A 5 11.51 -17.17 43.51
CA ARG A 5 11.22 -15.75 43.88
C ARG A 5 12.38 -14.81 44.25
N LEU A 6 12.35 -13.50 44.03
CA LEU A 6 11.68 -12.53 43.12
C LEU A 6 12.43 -11.20 43.38
N LEU A 7 12.67 -10.43 42.31
CA LEU A 7 12.87 -8.97 42.17
C LEU A 7 12.75 -8.07 43.43
N SER A 8 13.70 -7.14 43.60
CA SER A 8 13.46 -5.67 43.51
C SER A 8 14.60 -4.84 44.11
N SER A 9 15.13 -3.86 43.37
CA SER A 9 15.50 -2.52 43.85
C SER A 9 16.14 -1.72 42.71
N SER A 10 15.47 -0.63 42.35
CA SER A 10 15.87 0.38 41.36
C SER A 10 16.62 1.51 42.07
N LEU A 11 17.06 2.55 41.31
CA LEU A 11 17.61 3.87 41.73
C LEU A 11 19.16 3.93 41.89
N ILE A 12 19.94 4.90 41.39
CA ILE A 12 19.73 6.27 40.85
C ILE A 12 20.90 6.61 39.89
N ALA A 13 20.63 7.43 38.88
CA ALA A 13 21.62 8.02 37.96
C ALA A 13 21.94 9.48 38.34
N GLN A 14 23.23 9.84 38.46
CA GLN A 14 23.71 11.23 38.50
C GLN A 14 24.06 11.74 37.08
N PRO A 15 23.89 13.05 36.79
CA PRO A 15 24.22 13.66 35.49
C PRO A 15 25.58 14.39 35.49
N ASP A 16 26.29 14.35 34.35
CA ASP A 16 27.56 15.08 34.14
C ASP A 16 27.35 16.41 33.39
N ALA A 17 28.33 17.31 33.55
CA ALA A 17 28.31 18.75 33.35
C ALA A 17 28.19 19.28 31.89
N THR A 18 27.52 18.57 30.98
CA THR A 18 27.34 19.01 29.57
C THR A 18 25.89 19.28 29.17
N GLY A 19 24.95 19.30 30.12
CA GLY A 19 23.60 19.84 29.89
C GLY A 19 22.72 19.03 28.93
N VAL A 20 23.06 17.79 28.57
CA VAL A 20 22.18 16.92 27.78
C VAL A 20 21.47 15.93 28.70
N MET A 21 20.16 16.13 28.88
CA MET A 21 19.29 15.21 29.62
C MET A 21 19.06 13.88 28.90
N LYS A 22 19.41 12.80 29.62
CA LYS A 22 18.65 11.56 29.86
C LYS A 22 17.70 10.99 28.78
N ARG A 23 18.02 9.72 28.47
CA ARG A 23 17.19 8.49 28.54
C ARG A 23 16.23 8.17 27.38
N GLY A 24 16.54 7.03 26.76
CA GLY A 24 15.53 6.14 26.18
C GLY A 24 16.13 5.13 25.21
N ASN A 25 16.21 3.86 25.61
CA ASN A 25 16.24 2.68 24.73
C ASN A 25 17.57 2.11 24.22
N HIS A 26 18.70 2.27 24.92
CA HIS A 26 19.85 1.39 24.64
C HIS A 26 19.78 0.02 25.34
N ALA A 27 19.13 -0.07 26.51
CA ALA A 27 18.95 -1.34 27.21
C ALA A 27 17.92 -2.26 26.54
N ILE A 28 16.82 -1.71 25.98
CA ILE A 28 15.84 -2.49 25.20
C ILE A 28 16.48 -3.05 23.92
N ARG A 29 17.40 -2.28 23.30
CA ARG A 29 18.11 -2.70 22.09
C ARG A 29 19.11 -3.83 22.34
N LEU A 30 19.73 -3.89 23.53
CA LEU A 30 20.66 -4.96 23.91
C LEU A 30 19.95 -6.18 24.52
N LEU A 31 18.86 -5.99 25.27
CA LEU A 31 18.06 -7.09 25.83
C LEU A 31 17.23 -7.84 24.76
N LEU A 32 16.82 -7.18 23.68
CA LEU A 32 16.21 -7.85 22.51
C LEU A 32 17.22 -8.63 21.67
N LEU A 33 18.53 -8.32 21.77
CA LEU A 33 19.58 -9.02 21.02
C LEU A 33 20.04 -10.33 21.69
N LEU A 34 19.74 -10.55 22.97
CA LEU A 34 20.29 -11.67 23.74
C LEU A 34 19.24 -12.69 24.24
N SER A 35 17.94 -12.47 24.00
CA SER A 35 16.87 -13.36 24.50
C SER A 35 16.15 -14.21 23.46
N SER A 36 16.56 -14.22 22.19
CA SER A 36 16.02 -15.22 21.25
C SER A 36 17.06 -15.63 20.21
N SER A 37 17.85 -16.63 20.56
CA SER A 37 18.65 -17.40 19.62
C SER A 37 17.73 -18.15 18.64
N SER A 38 17.21 -17.43 17.65
CA SER A 38 16.59 -18.01 16.44
C SER A 38 17.64 -18.02 15.34
N PRO A 39 17.81 -19.11 14.58
CA PRO A 39 18.91 -19.25 13.62
C PRO A 39 18.60 -18.47 12.33
N SER A 40 18.40 -17.14 12.33
CA SER A 40 17.84 -16.47 11.13
C SER A 40 17.91 -14.94 11.02
N SER A 41 18.51 -14.15 11.90
CA SER A 41 18.44 -12.67 11.77
C SER A 41 19.22 -12.12 10.56
N SER A 42 20.46 -12.58 10.33
CA SER A 42 21.27 -12.22 9.15
C SER A 42 20.70 -12.80 7.84
N LEU A 43 20.23 -14.06 7.89
CA LEU A 43 19.67 -14.75 6.73
C LEU A 43 18.31 -14.17 6.30
N THR A 44 17.50 -13.73 7.25
CA THR A 44 16.22 -13.04 6.98
C THR A 44 16.47 -11.63 6.45
N LEU A 45 17.43 -10.89 7.00
CA LEU A 45 17.82 -9.57 6.48
C LEU A 45 18.39 -9.68 5.05
N GLY A 46 19.19 -10.70 4.75
CA GLY A 46 19.70 -10.99 3.41
C GLY A 46 18.58 -11.33 2.42
N ARG A 47 17.60 -12.14 2.84
CA ARG A 47 16.41 -12.46 2.03
C ARG A 47 15.54 -11.22 1.76
N VAL A 48 15.30 -10.38 2.76
CA VAL A 48 14.52 -9.15 2.59
C VAL A 48 15.20 -8.18 1.63
N ARG A 49 16.53 -8.00 1.73
CA ARG A 49 17.29 -7.20 0.76
C ARG A 49 17.20 -7.75 -0.65
N ALA A 50 17.27 -9.08 -0.80
CA ALA A 50 17.12 -9.73 -2.10
C ALA A 50 15.71 -9.51 -2.69
N LEU A 51 14.65 -9.63 -1.88
CA LEU A 51 13.27 -9.37 -2.33
C LEU A 51 13.07 -7.91 -2.76
N ARG A 52 13.66 -6.94 -2.04
CA ARG A 52 13.63 -5.53 -2.45
C ARG A 52 14.35 -5.29 -3.77
N ALA A 53 15.56 -5.84 -3.94
CA ALA A 53 16.31 -5.73 -5.19
C ALA A 53 15.58 -6.38 -6.38
N LEU A 54 14.89 -7.50 -6.15
CA LEU A 54 14.01 -8.10 -7.16
C LEU A 54 12.81 -7.21 -7.49
N GLY A 55 12.24 -6.53 -6.49
CA GLY A 55 11.18 -5.54 -6.66
C GLY A 55 11.64 -4.37 -7.54
N GLU A 56 12.79 -3.77 -7.24
CA GLU A 56 13.38 -2.69 -8.04
C GLU A 56 13.63 -3.12 -9.50
N ARG A 57 14.19 -4.31 -9.69
CA ARG A 57 14.42 -4.87 -11.03
C ARG A 57 13.12 -5.13 -11.78
N SER A 58 12.06 -5.55 -11.10
CA SER A 58 10.76 -5.76 -11.72
C SER A 58 10.13 -4.46 -12.22
N ILE A 59 10.29 -3.36 -11.47
CA ILE A 59 9.83 -2.03 -11.90
C ILE A 59 10.60 -1.59 -13.14
N GLN A 60 11.91 -1.86 -13.21
CA GLN A 60 12.69 -1.57 -14.40
C GLN A 60 12.20 -2.36 -15.62
N PHE A 61 11.93 -3.67 -15.47
CA PHE A 61 11.37 -4.46 -16.57
C PHE A 61 10.01 -3.93 -17.04
N ALA A 62 9.13 -3.50 -16.12
CA ALA A 62 7.85 -2.92 -16.48
C ALA A 62 8.03 -1.61 -17.27
N ARG A 63 8.98 -0.75 -16.85
CA ARG A 63 9.33 0.50 -17.58
C ARG A 63 9.88 0.24 -18.97
N ASP A 64 10.65 -0.83 -19.13
CA ASP A 64 11.24 -1.23 -20.41
C ASP A 64 10.22 -2.00 -21.31
N GLY A 65 8.97 -2.16 -20.87
CA GLY A 65 7.92 -2.89 -21.59
C GLY A 65 8.05 -4.42 -21.53
N HIS A 66 8.99 -4.95 -20.74
CA HIS A 66 9.16 -6.39 -20.51
C HIS A 66 8.21 -6.92 -19.43
N TYR A 67 6.91 -6.77 -19.64
CA TYR A 67 5.90 -7.03 -18.61
C TYR A 67 5.88 -8.48 -18.10
N ASP A 68 6.07 -9.49 -18.96
CA ASP A 68 6.08 -10.90 -18.53
C ASP A 68 7.22 -11.18 -17.53
N ARG A 69 8.38 -10.52 -17.73
CA ARG A 69 9.52 -10.63 -16.81
C ARG A 69 9.27 -9.86 -15.52
N ALA A 70 8.61 -8.71 -15.61
CA ALA A 70 8.23 -7.92 -14.43
C ALA A 70 7.24 -8.69 -13.56
N GLU A 71 6.18 -9.24 -14.15
CA GLU A 71 5.15 -10.03 -13.48
C GLU A 71 5.74 -11.25 -12.77
N ALA A 72 6.57 -12.03 -13.46
CA ALA A 72 7.21 -13.21 -12.88
C ALA A 72 8.07 -12.86 -11.65
N LEU A 73 8.77 -11.73 -11.68
CA LEU A 73 9.54 -11.25 -10.53
C LEU A 73 8.62 -10.73 -9.41
N GLN A 74 7.60 -9.96 -9.74
CA GLN A 74 6.65 -9.40 -8.76
C GLN A 74 5.89 -10.51 -8.03
N ARG A 75 5.46 -11.58 -8.71
CA ARG A 75 4.83 -12.75 -8.07
C ARG A 75 5.77 -13.43 -7.07
N ARG A 76 7.05 -13.57 -7.42
CA ARG A 76 8.08 -14.11 -6.49
C ARG A 76 8.27 -13.20 -5.29
N VAL A 77 8.28 -11.89 -5.49
CA VAL A 77 8.40 -10.89 -4.42
C VAL A 77 7.20 -10.93 -3.49
N LEU A 78 5.98 -10.92 -4.04
CA LEU A 78 4.73 -10.98 -3.28
C LEU A 78 4.66 -12.24 -2.42
N ASN A 79 4.91 -13.42 -2.99
CA ASN A 79 4.91 -14.68 -2.24
C ASN A 79 5.96 -14.67 -1.11
N GLY A 80 7.17 -14.17 -1.40
CA GLY A 80 8.22 -14.02 -0.40
C GLY A 80 7.82 -13.07 0.74
N MET A 81 7.16 -11.95 0.42
CA MET A 81 6.67 -10.98 1.41
C MET A 81 5.53 -11.53 2.27
N GLN A 82 4.56 -12.22 1.66
CA GLN A 82 3.44 -12.86 2.37
C GLN A 82 3.93 -13.93 3.33
N LYS A 83 4.84 -14.81 2.89
CA LYS A 83 5.42 -15.88 3.72
C LYS A 83 6.14 -15.36 4.98
N HIS A 84 6.66 -14.13 4.91
CA HIS A 84 7.45 -13.53 5.99
C HIS A 84 6.73 -12.36 6.68
N GLY A 85 5.45 -12.11 6.37
CA GLY A 85 4.65 -11.06 7.01
C GLY A 85 5.21 -9.65 6.82
N HIS A 86 5.78 -9.36 5.65
CA HIS A 86 6.49 -8.10 5.41
C HIS A 86 5.51 -6.92 5.27
N PRO A 87 5.83 -5.70 5.78
CA PRO A 87 4.93 -4.54 5.69
C PRO A 87 4.63 -4.11 4.24
N ASP A 88 5.55 -4.37 3.30
CA ASP A 88 5.48 -3.90 1.90
C ASP A 88 4.59 -4.76 0.97
N ILE A 89 3.79 -5.70 1.50
CA ILE A 89 2.85 -6.52 0.70
C ILE A 89 1.92 -5.64 -0.15
N ALA A 90 1.45 -4.51 0.39
CA ALA A 90 0.60 -3.58 -0.34
C ALA A 90 1.28 -3.04 -1.61
N THR A 91 2.56 -2.69 -1.51
CA THR A 91 3.35 -2.21 -2.66
C THR A 91 3.55 -3.32 -3.68
N ALA A 92 3.82 -4.55 -3.24
CA ALA A 92 3.98 -5.70 -4.14
C ALA A 92 2.68 -6.03 -4.90
N LEU A 93 1.53 -6.00 -4.22
CA LEU A 93 0.21 -6.18 -4.83
C LEU A 93 -0.07 -5.08 -5.85
N ASN A 94 0.18 -3.81 -5.50
CA ASN A 94 -0.04 -2.69 -6.41
C ASN A 94 0.81 -2.80 -7.68
N ASN A 95 2.10 -3.08 -7.54
CA ASN A 95 3.01 -3.18 -8.69
C ASN A 95 2.63 -4.34 -9.63
N LEU A 96 2.18 -5.46 -9.07
CA LEU A 96 1.71 -6.60 -9.87
C LEU A 96 0.40 -6.25 -10.59
N ALA A 97 -0.54 -5.59 -9.90
CA ALA A 97 -1.78 -5.13 -10.52
C ALA A 97 -1.53 -4.15 -11.68
N ASP A 98 -0.64 -3.17 -11.48
CA ASP A 98 -0.27 -2.20 -12.51
C ASP A 98 0.36 -2.91 -13.73
N THR A 99 1.20 -3.91 -13.50
CA THR A 99 1.84 -4.68 -14.58
C THR A 99 0.81 -5.49 -15.36
N CYS A 100 -0.11 -6.17 -14.67
CA CYS A 100 -1.22 -6.89 -15.32
C CYS A 100 -2.13 -5.94 -16.11
N TYR A 101 -2.42 -4.74 -15.57
CA TYR A 101 -3.19 -3.72 -16.28
C TYR A 101 -2.50 -3.29 -17.58
N LEU A 102 -1.19 -3.02 -17.54
CA LEU A 102 -0.41 -2.64 -18.73
C LEU A 102 -0.30 -3.75 -19.79
N GLN A 103 -0.40 -5.02 -19.38
CA GLN A 103 -0.50 -6.16 -20.30
C GLN A 103 -1.92 -6.36 -20.89
N GLY A 104 -2.92 -5.64 -20.38
CA GLY A 104 -4.33 -5.87 -20.71
C GLY A 104 -4.96 -7.07 -19.99
N ALA A 105 -4.30 -7.66 -18.99
CA ALA A 105 -4.85 -8.71 -18.13
C ALA A 105 -5.73 -8.08 -17.03
N LEU A 106 -6.83 -7.45 -17.44
CA LEU A 106 -7.65 -6.58 -16.60
C LEU A 106 -8.36 -7.33 -15.46
N GLU A 107 -8.74 -8.59 -15.66
CA GLU A 107 -9.39 -9.42 -14.62
C GLU A 107 -8.41 -9.75 -13.48
N GLU A 108 -7.15 -10.06 -13.81
CA GLU A 108 -6.12 -10.31 -12.81
C GLU A 108 -5.72 -9.02 -12.08
N ALA A 109 -5.65 -7.89 -12.80
CA ALA A 109 -5.42 -6.58 -12.19
C ALA A 109 -6.53 -6.22 -11.18
N GLU A 110 -7.80 -6.44 -11.54
CA GLU A 110 -8.94 -6.25 -10.64
C GLU A 110 -8.83 -7.15 -9.40
N ARG A 111 -8.56 -8.45 -9.60
CA ARG A 111 -8.41 -9.40 -8.49
C ARG A 111 -7.35 -8.94 -7.50
N LEU A 112 -6.20 -8.49 -7.99
CA LEU A 112 -5.09 -7.98 -7.18
C LEU A 112 -5.42 -6.66 -6.49
N GLN A 113 -6.16 -5.76 -7.14
CA GLN A 113 -6.62 -4.51 -6.53
C GLN A 113 -7.65 -4.75 -5.43
N ARG A 114 -8.56 -5.73 -5.59
CA ARG A 114 -9.49 -6.15 -4.53
C ARG A 114 -8.76 -6.80 -3.35
N GLU A 115 -7.76 -7.63 -3.62
CA GLU A 115 -6.86 -8.16 -2.59
C GLU A 115 -6.13 -7.03 -1.85
N LEU A 116 -5.54 -6.07 -2.58
CA LEU A 116 -4.90 -4.89 -2.02
C LEU A 116 -5.86 -4.06 -1.17
N TRP A 117 -7.09 -3.86 -1.63
CA TRP A 117 -8.11 -3.11 -0.89
C TRP A 117 -8.43 -3.79 0.43
N SER A 118 -8.72 -5.10 0.43
CA SER A 118 -8.97 -5.87 1.66
C SER A 118 -7.79 -5.80 2.63
N PHE A 119 -6.55 -5.93 2.11
CA PHE A 119 -5.34 -5.88 2.91
C PHE A 119 -5.14 -4.51 3.57
N GLN A 120 -5.43 -3.42 2.87
CA GLN A 120 -5.32 -2.07 3.43
C GLN A 120 -6.44 -1.75 4.41
N ARG A 121 -7.68 -2.20 4.15
CA ARG A 121 -8.79 -2.08 5.11
C ARG A 121 -8.44 -2.72 6.44
N GLU A 122 -7.93 -3.95 6.42
CA GLU A 122 -7.56 -4.67 7.65
C GLU A 122 -6.41 -3.97 8.41
N ARG A 123 -5.43 -3.41 7.70
CA ARG A 123 -4.23 -2.86 8.33
C ARG A 123 -4.29 -1.38 8.70
N LEU A 124 -5.04 -0.59 7.94
CA LEU A 124 -5.06 0.88 8.02
C LEU A 124 -6.47 1.42 8.35
N GLY A 125 -7.52 0.61 8.14
CA GLY A 125 -8.91 1.03 8.25
C GLY A 125 -9.48 1.58 6.95
N ASP A 126 -10.81 1.75 6.94
CA ASP A 126 -11.60 2.10 5.75
C ASP A 126 -11.37 3.55 5.30
N GLY A 127 -11.32 4.50 6.24
CA GLY A 127 -11.10 5.92 5.95
C GLY A 127 -9.64 6.32 5.65
N HIS A 128 -8.70 5.37 5.65
CA HIS A 128 -7.30 5.71 5.41
C HIS A 128 -7.09 6.13 3.93
N PRO A 129 -6.34 7.22 3.64
CA PRO A 129 -6.20 7.75 2.29
C PRO A 129 -5.71 6.74 1.24
N GLN A 130 -4.88 5.77 1.65
CA GLN A 130 -4.41 4.70 0.75
C GLN A 130 -5.48 3.62 0.50
N THR A 131 -6.31 3.29 1.49
CA THR A 131 -7.45 2.39 1.33
C THR A 131 -8.47 3.01 0.37
N LEU A 132 -8.80 4.28 0.59
CA LEU A 132 -9.70 5.05 -0.26
C LEU A 132 -9.14 5.22 -1.67
N LYS A 133 -7.83 5.44 -1.85
CA LYS A 133 -7.21 5.51 -3.17
C LYS A 133 -7.44 4.23 -3.98
N VAL A 134 -7.33 3.06 -3.38
CA VAL A 134 -7.56 1.79 -4.08
C VAL A 134 -9.03 1.69 -4.51
N MET A 135 -9.96 1.99 -3.60
CA MET A 135 -11.40 1.93 -3.86
C MET A 135 -11.90 2.96 -4.87
N GLY A 136 -11.46 4.21 -4.76
CA GLY A 136 -12.01 5.34 -5.50
C GLY A 136 -11.26 5.76 -6.75
N ILE A 137 -10.07 5.18 -6.99
CA ILE A 137 -9.22 5.57 -8.12
C ILE A 137 -8.71 4.34 -8.86
N LEU A 138 -7.96 3.46 -8.19
CA LEU A 138 -7.28 2.36 -8.89
C LEU A 138 -8.24 1.30 -9.44
N LEU A 139 -9.14 0.80 -8.60
CA LEU A 139 -10.14 -0.20 -9.01
C LEU A 139 -11.13 0.35 -10.05
N PRO A 140 -11.68 1.57 -9.91
CA PRO A 140 -12.52 2.18 -10.93
C PRO A 140 -11.84 2.34 -12.29
N VAL A 141 -10.55 2.69 -12.34
CA VAL A 141 -9.80 2.77 -13.60
C VAL A 141 -9.75 1.40 -14.30
N THR A 142 -9.47 0.32 -13.57
CA THR A 142 -9.47 -1.04 -14.13
C THR A 142 -10.86 -1.44 -14.63
N LEU A 143 -11.90 -1.16 -13.85
CA LEU A 143 -13.29 -1.44 -14.24
C LEU A 143 -13.71 -0.66 -15.50
N THR A 144 -13.25 0.58 -15.62
CA THR A 144 -13.48 1.42 -16.81
C THR A 144 -12.86 0.80 -18.04
N ALA A 145 -11.62 0.28 -17.94
CA ALA A 145 -10.96 -0.43 -19.03
C ALA A 145 -11.70 -1.73 -19.44
N GLN A 146 -12.43 -2.35 -18.50
CA GLN A 146 -13.31 -3.49 -18.78
C GLN A 146 -14.71 -3.08 -19.31
N GLY A 147 -15.00 -1.78 -19.43
CA GLY A 147 -16.31 -1.27 -19.85
C GLY A 147 -17.40 -1.26 -18.75
N ARG A 148 -17.03 -1.50 -17.49
CA ARG A 148 -17.94 -1.54 -16.33
C ARG A 148 -18.10 -0.16 -15.68
N PHE A 149 -18.57 0.81 -16.46
CA PHE A 149 -18.63 2.23 -16.05
C PHE A 149 -19.53 2.50 -14.84
N ALA A 150 -20.69 1.84 -14.76
CA ALA A 150 -21.64 2.05 -13.66
C ALA A 150 -21.07 1.58 -12.30
N GLU A 151 -20.38 0.43 -12.29
CA GLU A 151 -19.73 -0.07 -11.08
C GLU A 151 -18.55 0.81 -10.66
N ALA A 152 -17.72 1.23 -11.63
CA ALA A 152 -16.63 2.17 -11.39
C ALA A 152 -17.16 3.47 -10.76
N MET A 153 -18.27 4.02 -11.29
CA MET A 153 -18.88 5.24 -10.78
C MET A 153 -19.39 5.09 -9.34
N GLY A 154 -20.00 3.95 -9.02
CA GLY A 154 -20.45 3.64 -7.67
C GLY A 154 -19.31 3.67 -6.66
N LEU A 155 -18.21 2.98 -6.96
CA LEU A 155 -17.01 2.95 -6.12
C LEU A 155 -16.35 4.33 -5.98
N CYS A 156 -16.23 5.10 -7.08
CA CYS A 156 -15.74 6.48 -7.04
C CYS A 156 -16.60 7.38 -6.15
N SER A 157 -17.92 7.23 -6.20
CA SER A 157 -18.85 8.04 -5.42
C SER A 157 -18.73 7.73 -3.93
N GLU A 158 -18.73 6.45 -3.57
CA GLU A 158 -18.56 6.01 -2.18
C GLU A 158 -17.21 6.46 -1.60
N ALA A 159 -16.13 6.28 -2.36
CA ALA A 159 -14.80 6.67 -1.92
C ALA A 159 -14.65 8.19 -1.84
N GLY A 160 -15.22 8.92 -2.82
CA GLY A 160 -15.19 10.37 -2.87
C GLY A 160 -15.83 11.01 -1.65
N SER A 161 -17.01 10.52 -1.21
CA SER A 161 -17.64 11.01 0.01
C SER A 161 -16.78 10.78 1.26
N GLN A 162 -16.14 9.61 1.37
CA GLN A 162 -15.24 9.34 2.50
C GLN A 162 -13.96 10.19 2.43
N MET A 163 -13.39 10.39 1.24
CA MET A 163 -12.21 11.23 1.06
C MET A 163 -12.51 12.69 1.40
N ASP A 164 -13.67 13.20 1.00
CA ASP A 164 -14.08 14.56 1.34
C ASP A 164 -14.20 14.76 2.85
N GLU A 165 -14.88 13.83 3.54
CA GLU A 165 -15.02 13.88 5.00
C GLU A 165 -13.67 13.79 5.74
N HIS A 166 -12.76 12.91 5.32
CA HIS A 166 -11.54 12.60 6.07
C HIS A 166 -10.31 13.39 5.63
N LEU A 167 -10.25 13.81 4.37
CA LEU A 167 -9.08 14.45 3.74
C LEU A 167 -9.39 15.89 3.27
N GLY A 168 -10.67 16.20 3.05
CA GLY A 168 -11.15 17.47 2.51
C GLY A 168 -11.25 17.51 0.99
N GLU A 169 -12.10 18.40 0.48
CA GLU A 169 -12.36 18.65 -0.95
C GLU A 169 -11.08 18.90 -1.76
N MET A 170 -10.11 19.60 -1.19
CA MET A 170 -8.88 20.01 -1.87
C MET A 170 -7.77 18.95 -1.84
N HIS A 171 -8.00 17.81 -1.21
CA HIS A 171 -7.00 16.74 -1.19
C HIS A 171 -6.86 16.12 -2.59
N PRO A 172 -5.63 15.82 -3.09
CA PRO A 172 -5.43 15.33 -4.44
C PRO A 172 -6.25 14.09 -4.81
N HIS A 173 -6.42 13.14 -3.89
CA HIS A 173 -7.25 11.96 -4.16
C HIS A 173 -8.73 12.32 -4.30
N THR A 174 -9.26 13.27 -3.51
CA THR A 174 -10.65 13.71 -3.56
C THR A 174 -10.93 14.36 -4.92
N ILE A 175 -10.04 15.24 -5.37
CA ILE A 175 -10.13 15.90 -6.68
C ILE A 175 -10.11 14.86 -7.82
N VAL A 176 -9.18 13.90 -7.78
CA VAL A 176 -9.07 12.85 -8.81
C VAL A 176 -10.31 11.96 -8.83
N ALA A 177 -10.82 11.55 -7.67
CA ALA A 177 -12.04 10.74 -7.57
C ALA A 177 -13.27 11.49 -8.10
N ALA A 178 -13.38 12.79 -7.82
CA ALA A 178 -14.45 13.64 -8.35
C ALA A 178 -14.39 13.76 -9.87
N ALA A 179 -13.21 14.05 -10.44
CA ALA A 179 -13.01 14.11 -11.89
C ALA A 179 -13.32 12.77 -12.57
N LEU A 180 -12.86 11.65 -12.01
CA LEU A 180 -13.16 10.32 -12.52
C LEU A 180 -14.66 10.03 -12.49
N ARG A 181 -15.35 10.39 -11.40
CA ARG A 181 -16.80 10.26 -11.28
C ARG A 181 -17.56 11.05 -12.35
N GLU A 182 -17.13 12.27 -12.67
CA GLU A 182 -17.75 13.09 -13.72
C GLU A 182 -17.62 12.45 -15.11
N VAL A 183 -16.41 11.98 -15.45
CA VAL A 183 -16.15 11.27 -16.71
C VAL A 183 -17.00 10.00 -16.83
N LEU A 184 -17.13 9.26 -15.73
CA LEU A 184 -17.94 8.04 -15.67
C LEU A 184 -19.44 8.34 -15.75
N ALA A 185 -19.91 9.41 -15.11
CA ALA A 185 -21.29 9.84 -15.20
C ALA A 185 -21.67 10.21 -16.64
N ALA A 186 -20.78 10.91 -17.36
CA ALA A 186 -21.00 11.25 -18.76
C ALA A 186 -21.07 10.00 -19.66
N HIS A 187 -20.23 8.98 -19.41
CA HIS A 187 -20.35 7.69 -20.10
C HIS A 187 -21.68 7.00 -19.80
N VAL A 188 -22.06 6.88 -18.53
CA VAL A 188 -23.29 6.19 -18.11
C VAL A 188 -24.54 6.88 -18.65
N GLN A 189 -24.52 8.21 -18.77
CA GLN A 189 -25.63 9.01 -19.30
C GLN A 189 -25.62 9.14 -20.83
N GLY A 190 -24.60 8.63 -21.52
CA GLY A 190 -24.43 8.77 -22.97
C GLY A 190 -24.09 10.20 -23.42
N THR A 191 -23.56 11.04 -22.54
CA THR A 191 -23.21 12.45 -22.78
C THR A 191 -21.70 12.69 -22.89
N PHE A 192 -20.90 11.61 -23.00
CA PHE A 192 -19.43 11.69 -23.02
C PHE A 192 -18.87 12.65 -24.08
N GLU A 193 -19.41 12.64 -25.31
CA GLU A 193 -18.99 13.54 -26.40
C GLU A 193 -19.17 15.03 -26.06
N ALA A 194 -20.20 15.37 -25.27
CA ALA A 194 -20.47 16.74 -24.86
C ALA A 194 -19.46 17.22 -23.79
N LEU A 195 -18.92 16.30 -22.97
CA LEU A 195 -17.97 16.63 -21.91
C LEU A 195 -16.63 17.14 -22.48
N TYR A 196 -16.15 16.56 -23.58
CA TYR A 196 -14.87 16.95 -24.23
C TYR A 196 -15.02 18.09 -25.24
N SER A 197 -16.26 18.38 -25.64
CA SER A 197 -16.58 19.51 -26.51
C SER A 197 -16.82 20.82 -25.74
N ALA A 198 -16.95 20.76 -24.42
CA ALA A 198 -17.12 21.93 -23.58
C ALA A 198 -15.81 22.72 -23.50
N PRO A 199 -15.82 24.05 -23.75
CA PRO A 199 -14.63 24.86 -23.58
C PRO A 199 -14.18 24.83 -22.10
N PRO A 200 -12.86 24.86 -21.82
CA PRO A 200 -12.36 24.84 -20.45
C PRO A 200 -12.96 26.03 -19.67
N PRO A 201 -13.31 25.84 -18.37
CA PRO A 201 -13.87 26.92 -17.56
C PRO A 201 -12.89 28.11 -17.52
N ILE A 202 -13.44 29.31 -17.74
CA ILE A 202 -12.73 30.60 -17.85
C ILE A 202 -12.23 31.05 -16.48
#